data_AF-A0A258K9T6-F1
#
_entry.id   AF-A0A258K9T6-F1
#
_cell.length_a   1.000
_cell.length_b   1.000
_cell.length_c   1.000
_cell.angle_alpha   90.00
_cell.angle_beta   90.00
_cell.angle_gamma   90.00
#
_symmetry.space_group_name_H-M   'P 1'
#
loop_
_entity.id
_entity.type
_entity.pdbx_description
1 polymer ?
#
loop_
_entity_poly.entity_id
_entity_poly.type
_entity_poly.pdbx_seq_one_letter_code
_entity_poly.pdbx_strand_id
1 'polypeptide(L)'
;MRIFGILRLKSTKHSDSSRDQRTNIGERGMAEDRNGRDMPADAPLPPGGCDCHVHVFEPARFPLAADRTYTPGLASLPMLEAHLAALGLERVVLVQPSVHGTDNSCLLDALERLDGRGRAVAVIDPETTPD
;
A
#
# COMPACT_ATOMS: atom_id res chain seq x y z
N MET A 1 -20.10 4.79 -0.86
CA MET A 1 -18.77 4.62 -0.23
C MET A 1 -17.71 4.73 -1.33
N ARG A 2 -16.93 5.82 -1.40
CA ARG A 2 -15.88 6.02 -2.42
C ARG A 2 -14.53 5.76 -1.77
N ILE A 3 -13.92 4.61 -2.04
CA ILE A 3 -12.60 4.26 -1.48
C ILE A 3 -11.54 4.68 -2.51
N PHE A 4 -11.04 5.90 -2.41
CA PHE A 4 -9.82 6.34 -3.10
C PHE A 4 -8.64 6.07 -2.15
N GLY A 5 -7.94 4.96 -2.38
CA GLY A 5 -6.72 4.58 -1.68
C GLY A 5 -5.52 4.47 -2.63
N ILE A 6 -5.42 5.35 -3.62
CA ILE A 6 -4.14 5.58 -4.30
C ILE A 6 -3.46 6.68 -3.49
N LEU A 7 -2.45 6.31 -2.70
CA LEU A 7 -1.52 7.28 -2.12
C LEU A 7 -0.78 7.98 -3.27
N ARG A 8 -1.42 9.00 -3.84
CA ARG A 8 -0.80 9.91 -4.80
C ARG A 8 0.10 10.82 -3.98
N LEU A 9 1.37 10.47 -3.83
CA LEU A 9 2.38 11.43 -3.40
C LEU A 9 2.25 12.65 -4.33
N LYS A 10 1.86 13.79 -3.77
CA LYS A 10 1.88 15.07 -4.48
C LYS A 10 3.35 15.37 -4.78
N SER A 11 3.78 15.13 -6.01
CA SER A 11 4.99 15.74 -6.54
C SER A 11 4.79 17.26 -6.50
N THR A 12 5.41 17.92 -5.52
CA THR A 12 5.48 19.37 -5.46
C THR A 12 6.40 19.82 -6.59
N LYS A 13 5.81 20.38 -7.66
CA LYS A 13 6.55 21.17 -8.64
C LYS A 13 7.08 22.41 -7.92
N HIS A 14 8.39 22.51 -7.72
CA HIS A 14 9.04 23.79 -7.49
C HIS A 14 9.40 24.39 -8.85
N SER A 15 8.80 25.54 -9.14
CA SER A 15 9.13 26.36 -10.30
C SER A 15 10.54 26.92 -10.15
N ASP A 16 11.34 26.75 -11.19
CA ASP A 16 12.66 27.35 -11.34
C ASP A 16 12.60 28.87 -11.21
N SER A 17 13.37 29.42 -10.28
CA SER A 17 13.88 30.79 -10.41
C SER A 17 15.32 30.79 -9.91
N SER A 18 16.24 31.10 -10.82
CA SER A 18 17.67 31.15 -10.60
C SER A 18 18.04 32.13 -9.49
N ARG A 19 18.75 31.66 -8.46
CA ARG A 19 19.67 32.51 -7.68
C ARG A 19 20.75 31.65 -7.03
N ASP A 20 21.94 31.83 -7.59
CA ASP A 20 23.29 31.86 -7.02
C ASP A 20 23.68 30.99 -5.81
N GLN A 21 24.89 30.46 -5.91
CA GLN A 21 25.46 29.35 -5.17
C GLN A 21 25.84 29.68 -3.71
N ARG A 22 25.91 28.61 -2.91
CA ARG A 22 26.63 28.44 -1.62
C ARG A 22 25.89 28.92 -0.36
N THR A 23 25.28 27.98 0.37
CA THR A 23 25.53 27.64 1.79
C THR A 23 24.48 26.65 2.32
N ASN A 24 24.83 25.95 3.41
CA ASN A 24 24.02 25.05 4.24
C ASN A 24 23.87 23.57 3.85
N ILE A 25 24.94 22.82 4.11
CA ILE A 25 24.79 21.49 4.71
C ILE A 25 24.24 21.71 6.12
N GLY A 26 22.95 21.48 6.32
CA GLY A 26 22.41 21.30 7.67
C GLY A 26 21.17 22.11 8.01
N GLU A 27 20.01 21.73 7.46
CA GLU A 27 18.74 21.76 8.18
C GLU A 27 17.92 20.55 7.70
N ARG A 28 18.12 19.39 8.37
CA ARG A 28 17.22 18.24 8.19
C ARG A 28 15.92 18.61 8.90
N GLY A 29 14.82 18.74 8.14
CA GLY A 29 13.52 19.09 8.69
C GLY A 29 13.07 18.10 9.75
N MET A 30 12.51 18.60 10.86
CA MET A 30 11.92 17.79 11.91
C MET A 30 10.44 17.54 11.57
N ALA A 31 10.00 16.30 11.72
CA ALA A 31 8.60 15.90 11.76
C ALA A 31 8.25 15.53 13.20
N GLU A 32 7.12 16.02 13.72
CA GLU A 32 6.64 15.64 15.06
C GLU A 32 5.93 14.28 14.99
N ASP A 33 6.30 13.35 15.88
CA ASP A 33 5.54 12.11 16.04
C ASP A 33 4.24 12.33 16.83
N ARG A 34 3.39 11.28 16.92
CA ARG A 34 2.10 11.33 17.63
C ARG A 34 2.23 11.61 19.14
N ASN A 35 3.44 11.59 19.67
CA ASN A 35 3.79 11.78 21.06
C ASN A 35 4.56 13.09 21.30
N GLY A 36 4.62 13.97 20.29
CA GLY A 36 5.27 15.29 20.36
C GLY A 36 6.79 15.23 20.38
N ARG A 37 7.40 14.14 19.88
CA ARG A 37 8.87 14.05 19.74
C ARG A 37 9.28 14.53 18.35
N ASP A 38 10.27 15.40 18.30
CA ASP A 38 10.97 15.75 17.08
C ASP A 38 11.67 14.50 16.51
N MET A 39 11.22 14.07 15.34
CA MET A 39 11.86 13.02 14.56
C MET A 39 12.45 13.67 13.31
N PRO A 40 13.63 13.24 12.83
CA PRO A 40 14.07 13.60 11.49
C PRO A 40 12.97 13.22 10.48
N ALA A 41 12.61 14.11 9.56
CA ALA A 41 11.62 13.82 8.52
C ALA A 41 12.04 12.63 7.62
N ASP A 42 13.33 12.28 7.63
CA ASP A 42 13.95 11.14 6.96
C ASP A 42 14.23 9.96 7.90
N ALA A 43 13.70 9.97 9.12
CA ALA A 43 13.88 8.87 10.06
C ALA A 43 13.29 7.57 9.49
N PRO A 44 14.03 6.45 9.54
CA PRO A 44 13.53 5.17 9.06
C PRO A 44 12.30 4.73 9.88
N LEU A 45 11.40 3.99 9.23
CA LEU A 45 10.28 3.38 9.94
C LEU A 45 10.80 2.44 11.04
N PRO A 46 10.06 2.32 12.17
CA PRO A 46 10.40 1.35 13.19
C PRO A 46 10.45 -0.07 12.63
N PRO A 47 11.36 -0.93 13.12
CA PRO A 47 11.40 -2.34 12.74
C PRO A 47 10.04 -3.02 12.89
N GLY A 48 9.70 -3.89 11.95
CA GLY A 48 8.42 -4.57 11.91
C GLY A 48 7.24 -3.70 11.47
N GLY A 49 7.50 -2.56 10.82
CA GLY A 49 6.47 -1.71 10.21
C GLY A 49 5.53 -2.51 9.30
N CYS A 50 4.24 -2.18 9.34
CA CYS A 50 3.19 -2.90 8.64
C CYS A 50 2.31 -1.94 7.83
N ASP A 51 2.11 -2.23 6.54
CA ASP A 51 0.96 -1.68 5.82
C ASP A 51 -0.27 -2.51 6.16
N CYS A 52 -1.31 -1.88 6.68
CA CYS A 52 -2.50 -2.59 7.16
C CYS A 52 -3.66 -2.59 6.14
N HIS A 53 -3.49 -2.00 4.96
CA HIS A 53 -4.58 -1.93 3.98
C HIS A 53 -4.07 -1.77 2.54
N VAL A 54 -3.85 -2.90 1.86
CA VAL A 54 -3.49 -2.90 0.44
C VAL A 54 -4.30 -3.91 -0.35
N HIS A 55 -4.34 -3.73 -1.67
CA HIS A 55 -4.99 -4.64 -2.62
C HIS A 55 -3.99 -5.11 -3.67
N VAL A 56 -4.16 -6.34 -4.16
CA VAL A 56 -3.42 -6.89 -5.31
C VAL A 56 -4.41 -7.11 -6.46
N PHE A 57 -4.03 -6.70 -7.66
CA PHE A 57 -4.83 -6.81 -8.88
C PHE A 57 -4.00 -7.47 -9.99
N GLU A 58 -4.38 -8.69 -10.37
CA GLU A 58 -3.79 -9.41 -11.51
C GLU A 58 -4.90 -9.91 -12.47
N PRO A 59 -5.62 -8.99 -13.15
CA PRO A 59 -6.86 -9.30 -13.90
C PRO A 59 -6.67 -10.26 -15.07
N ALA A 60 -5.44 -10.48 -15.53
CA ALA A 60 -5.11 -11.48 -16.55
C ALA A 60 -5.12 -12.92 -16.00
N ARG A 61 -4.87 -13.10 -14.69
CA ARG A 61 -4.84 -14.41 -14.00
C ARG A 61 -6.12 -14.66 -13.21
N PHE A 62 -6.68 -13.62 -12.62
CA PHE A 62 -7.85 -13.70 -11.76
C PHE A 62 -8.96 -12.80 -12.30
N PRO A 63 -10.08 -13.38 -12.78
CA PRO A 63 -11.19 -12.60 -13.32
C PRO A 63 -11.73 -11.57 -12.32
N LEU A 64 -12.15 -10.42 -12.85
CA LEU A 64 -12.89 -9.43 -12.08
C LEU A 64 -14.38 -9.79 -12.09
N ALA A 65 -15.07 -9.49 -11.00
CA ALA A 65 -16.50 -9.66 -10.87
C ALA A 65 -17.26 -8.90 -11.97
N ALA A 66 -18.35 -9.50 -12.45
CA ALA A 66 -19.16 -8.94 -13.54
C ALA A 66 -19.87 -7.64 -13.13
N ASP A 67 -20.29 -7.56 -11.86
CA ASP A 67 -21.02 -6.46 -11.23
C ASP A 67 -20.11 -5.41 -10.55
N ARG A 68 -18.79 -5.49 -10.78
CA ARG A 68 -17.81 -4.56 -10.21
C ARG A 68 -18.15 -3.09 -10.53
N THR A 69 -17.89 -2.21 -9.57
CA THR A 69 -18.13 -0.76 -9.72
C THR A 69 -17.00 -0.01 -10.43
N TYR A 70 -15.84 -0.64 -10.60
CA TYR A 70 -14.70 -0.09 -11.32
C TYR A 70 -13.79 -1.20 -11.86
N THR A 71 -12.90 -0.86 -12.79
CA THR A 71 -11.87 -1.77 -13.33
C THR A 71 -10.48 -1.23 -12.99
N PRO A 72 -9.73 -1.86 -12.07
CA PRO A 72 -8.39 -1.42 -11.73
C PRO A 72 -7.39 -1.78 -12.83
N GLY A 73 -6.29 -1.03 -12.88
CA GLY A 73 -5.09 -1.46 -13.60
C GLY A 73 -4.35 -2.59 -12.87
N LEU A 74 -3.30 -3.10 -13.49
CA LEU A 74 -2.40 -4.07 -12.87
C LEU A 74 -1.74 -3.48 -11.61
N ALA A 75 -1.80 -4.22 -10.50
CA ALA A 75 -1.08 -3.96 -9.26
C ALA A 75 -0.69 -5.31 -8.65
N SER A 76 0.36 -5.93 -9.19
CA SER A 76 0.75 -7.30 -8.85
C SER A 76 1.47 -7.38 -7.50
N LEU A 77 1.61 -8.60 -6.97
CA LEU A 77 2.39 -8.82 -5.73
C LEU A 77 3.84 -8.29 -5.84
N PRO A 78 4.60 -8.52 -6.92
CA PRO A 78 5.95 -7.95 -7.05
C PRO A 78 6.00 -6.42 -7.00
N MET A 79 4.97 -5.74 -7.51
CA MET A 79 4.86 -4.28 -7.41
C MET A 79 4.64 -3.84 -5.96
N LEU A 80 3.81 -4.58 -5.21
CA LEU A 80 3.60 -4.37 -3.79
C LEU A 80 4.90 -4.61 -3.00
N GLU A 81 5.64 -5.69 -3.27
CA GLU A 81 6.91 -5.97 -2.59
C GLU A 81 7.95 -4.88 -2.81
N ALA A 82 8.07 -4.39 -4.06
CA ALA A 82 8.93 -3.26 -4.38
C ALA A 82 8.49 -1.99 -3.64
N HIS A 83 7.17 -1.76 -3.51
CA HIS A 83 6.62 -0.63 -2.77
C HIS A 83 6.94 -0.70 -1.27
N LEU A 84 6.72 -1.86 -0.63
CA LEU A 84 7.03 -2.08 0.77
C LEU A 84 8.53 -1.89 1.05
N ALA A 85 9.40 -2.43 0.19
CA ALA A 85 10.84 -2.27 0.30
C ALA A 85 11.28 -0.79 0.22
N ALA A 86 10.69 -0.01 -0.68
CA ALA A 86 10.97 1.42 -0.81
C ALA A 86 10.54 2.23 0.43
N LEU A 87 9.54 1.76 1.17
CA LEU A 87 9.05 2.40 2.40
C LEU A 87 9.72 1.87 3.67
N GLY A 88 10.49 0.78 3.59
CA GLY A 88 11.04 0.10 4.78
C GLY A 88 9.97 -0.65 5.59
N LEU A 89 8.91 -1.15 4.94
CA LEU A 89 7.86 -1.94 5.56
C LEU A 89 8.15 -3.44 5.43
N GLU A 90 7.95 -4.17 6.51
CA GLU A 90 8.30 -5.60 6.61
C GLU A 90 7.08 -6.53 6.53
N ARG A 91 5.90 -6.01 6.90
CA ARG A 91 4.65 -6.77 6.99
C ARG A 91 3.53 -6.10 6.20
N VAL A 92 2.54 -6.90 5.82
CA VAL A 92 1.40 -6.39 5.06
C VAL A 92 0.09 -7.11 5.40
N VAL A 93 -1.01 -6.36 5.37
CA VAL A 93 -2.37 -6.90 5.40
C VAL A 93 -3.01 -6.67 4.03
N LEU A 94 -3.22 -7.76 3.31
CA LEU A 94 -3.96 -7.78 2.06
C LEU A 94 -5.46 -7.74 2.35
N VAL A 95 -6.19 -6.84 1.71
CA VAL A 95 -7.64 -6.71 1.87
C VAL A 95 -8.30 -7.09 0.56
N GLN A 96 -9.30 -7.96 0.59
CA GLN A 96 -10.08 -8.34 -0.59
C GLN A 96 -10.75 -7.09 -1.19
N PRO A 97 -10.43 -6.71 -2.43
CA PRO A 97 -11.09 -5.59 -3.08
C PRO A 97 -12.44 -6.01 -3.66
N SER A 98 -13.43 -5.13 -3.61
CA SER A 98 -14.79 -5.42 -4.08
C SER A 98 -14.89 -5.84 -5.56
N VAL A 99 -13.86 -5.54 -6.37
CA VAL A 99 -13.82 -5.89 -7.80
C VAL A 99 -13.66 -7.39 -8.05
N HIS A 100 -13.28 -8.16 -7.04
CA HIS A 100 -13.25 -9.63 -7.10
C HIS A 100 -14.46 -10.26 -6.39
N GLY A 101 -15.37 -9.46 -5.82
CA GLY A 101 -16.51 -9.96 -5.05
C GLY A 101 -16.04 -10.89 -3.91
N THR A 102 -16.65 -12.07 -3.83
CA THR A 102 -16.33 -13.13 -2.86
C THR A 102 -15.28 -14.13 -3.38
N ASP A 103 -14.77 -13.97 -4.60
CA ASP A 103 -13.66 -14.78 -5.12
C ASP A 103 -12.33 -14.27 -4.57
N ASN A 104 -11.82 -14.94 -3.54
CA ASN A 104 -10.57 -14.57 -2.87
C ASN A 104 -9.33 -15.19 -3.53
N SER A 105 -9.42 -15.77 -4.74
CA SER A 105 -8.29 -16.51 -5.35
C SER A 105 -7.03 -15.65 -5.54
N CYS A 106 -7.18 -14.41 -6.00
CA CYS A 106 -6.05 -13.46 -6.14
C CYS A 106 -5.41 -13.14 -4.78
N LEU A 107 -6.25 -12.90 -3.76
CA LEU A 107 -5.84 -12.61 -2.40
C LEU A 107 -5.06 -13.78 -1.77
N LEU A 108 -5.56 -15.01 -1.97
CA LEU A 108 -4.95 -16.23 -1.42
C LEU A 108 -3.62 -16.58 -2.12
N ASP A 109 -3.54 -16.46 -3.46
CA ASP A 109 -2.27 -16.62 -4.22
C ASP A 109 -1.21 -15.65 -3.68
N ALA A 110 -1.58 -14.38 -3.51
CA ALA A 110 -0.66 -13.37 -3.00
C ALA A 110 -0.26 -13.65 -1.53
N LEU A 111 -1.20 -14.08 -0.69
CA LEU A 111 -0.94 -14.39 0.72
C LEU A 111 0.05 -15.56 0.88
N GLU A 112 -0.13 -16.62 0.09
CA GLU A 112 0.77 -17.79 0.11
C GLU A 112 2.20 -17.38 -0.26
N ARG A 113 2.34 -16.57 -1.32
CA ARG A 113 3.63 -16.08 -1.82
C ARG A 113 4.33 -15.10 -0.86
N LEU A 114 3.61 -14.48 0.08
CA LEU A 114 4.20 -13.62 1.10
C LEU A 114 4.97 -14.40 2.17
N ASP A 115 4.85 -15.73 2.23
CA ASP A 115 5.63 -16.62 3.09
C ASP A 115 5.67 -16.16 4.56
N GLY A 116 4.47 -15.97 5.14
CA GLY A 116 4.31 -15.57 6.54
C GLY A 116 4.47 -14.08 6.84
N ARG A 117 4.93 -13.26 5.90
CA ARG A 117 4.99 -11.78 6.05
C ARG A 117 3.62 -11.10 5.94
N GLY A 118 2.61 -11.85 5.48
CA GLY A 118 1.26 -11.37 5.19
C GLY A 118 0.17 -11.84 6.15
N ARG A 119 -0.88 -11.04 6.26
CA ARG A 119 -2.23 -11.44 6.70
C ARG A 119 -3.26 -11.01 5.66
N ALA A 120 -4.45 -11.59 5.70
CA ALA A 120 -5.50 -11.30 4.73
C ALA A 120 -6.85 -11.01 5.41
N VAL A 121 -7.62 -10.10 4.82
CA VAL A 121 -9.04 -9.88 5.10
C VAL A 121 -9.84 -10.32 3.89
N ALA A 122 -10.50 -11.47 3.99
CA ALA A 122 -11.33 -12.03 2.93
C ALA A 122 -12.74 -11.43 2.93
N VAL A 123 -13.43 -11.52 1.80
CA VAL A 123 -14.88 -11.31 1.70
C VAL A 123 -15.53 -12.64 1.36
N ILE A 124 -16.48 -13.07 2.19
CA ILE A 124 -17.22 -14.32 2.01
C ILE A 124 -18.68 -14.04 1.65
N ASP A 125 -19.34 -15.02 1.05
CA ASP A 125 -20.79 -14.96 0.86
C ASP A 125 -21.48 -14.96 2.24
N PRO A 126 -22.46 -14.08 2.51
CA PRO A 126 -23.24 -14.11 3.74
C PRO A 126 -23.85 -15.47 4.09
N GLU A 127 -24.14 -16.30 3.10
CA GLU A 127 -24.69 -17.65 3.27
C GLU A 127 -23.62 -18.71 3.55
N THR A 128 -22.34 -18.33 3.63
CA THR A 128 -21.25 -19.23 4.01
C THR A 128 -21.40 -19.64 5.47
N THR A 129 -21.65 -20.93 5.72
CA THR A 129 -21.70 -21.49 7.07
C THR A 129 -20.33 -21.99 7.52
N PRO A 130 -19.96 -21.84 8.80
CA PRO A 130 -18.85 -22.58 9.38
C PRO A 130 -19.13 -24.10 9.31
N ASP A 131 -18.07 -24.90 9.11
CA ASP A 131 -18.11 -26.36 9.27
C ASP A 131 -18.31 -26.80 10.73
#